data_AF-A0A1X2B3P6-F1
#
_entry.id   AF-A0A1X2B3P6-F1
#
_cell.length_a   1.000
_cell.length_b   1.000
_cell.length_c   1.000
_cell.angle_alpha   90.00
_cell.angle_beta   90.00
_cell.angle_gamma   90.00
#
_symmetry.space_group_name_H-M   'P 1'
#
loop_
_entity.id
_entity.type
_entity.pdbx_description
1 polymer ?
#
loop_
_entity_poly.entity_id
_entity_poly.type
_entity_poly.pdbx_seq_one_letter_code
_entity_poly.pdbx_strand_id
1 'polypeptide(L)'
;MGSHLGGPEVRARSKALPAKVEETEDPSTAAKVLSAIIERSSRVQAPAVKAYVDRLRSHQPDATPAEIVTRLEKHYLAAVMASGAAVGSAAAFPGIGTLAALSAVAGETVVFLEATSVFVLAVAEVHGIPADHRERRRALVLSVLVGEDSKRAMADLLGTGRTSGAWLSDGAATLPLPAVSQLNSRLVKYFVKRYTLKRGAMAFGKMLPVGIGAVIGGVGNRLMGKKIVANARQAFGAPPPRWPATLHVLPSANP
;
A
#
# COMPACT_ATOMS: atom_id res chain seq x y z
N MET A 1 -42.19 -70.25 -8.99
CA MET A 1 -40.89 -69.68 -9.42
C MET A 1 -40.69 -68.36 -8.71
N GLY A 2 -39.63 -68.25 -7.91
CA GLY A 2 -39.23 -67.00 -7.25
C GLY A 2 -38.11 -66.28 -8.00
N SER A 3 -37.72 -65.15 -7.41
CA SER A 3 -36.55 -64.29 -7.67
C SER A 3 -36.69 -63.21 -8.75
N HIS A 4 -36.68 -61.95 -8.28
CA HIS A 4 -35.76 -60.84 -8.64
C HIS A 4 -36.46 -59.52 -8.26
N LEU A 5 -36.30 -59.06 -7.01
CA LEU A 5 -35.26 -58.15 -6.51
C LEU A 5 -35.37 -56.71 -7.05
N GLY A 6 -35.73 -55.79 -6.15
CA GLY A 6 -34.97 -54.55 -5.96
C GLY A 6 -35.60 -53.22 -6.41
N GLY A 7 -36.33 -52.57 -5.50
CA GLY A 7 -36.00 -51.24 -4.94
C GLY A 7 -35.96 -49.97 -5.82
N PRO A 8 -36.10 -48.77 -5.22
CA PRO A 8 -36.57 -47.55 -5.89
C PRO A 8 -35.44 -46.74 -6.55
N GLU A 9 -35.73 -46.12 -7.70
CA GLU A 9 -34.89 -45.08 -8.30
C GLU A 9 -34.90 -43.81 -7.42
N VAL A 10 -33.79 -43.58 -6.71
CA VAL A 10 -33.50 -42.32 -6.01
C VAL A 10 -32.32 -41.62 -6.70
N ARG A 11 -32.60 -40.40 -7.18
CA ARG A 11 -31.69 -39.26 -7.43
C ARG A 11 -30.41 -39.49 -8.25
N ALA A 12 -30.33 -38.75 -9.35
CA ALA A 12 -29.09 -38.07 -9.72
C ALA A 12 -29.37 -36.58 -9.96
N ARG A 13 -29.19 -35.76 -8.91
CA ARG A 13 -28.93 -34.32 -9.08
C ARG A 13 -27.58 -34.20 -9.79
N SER A 14 -27.59 -33.64 -10.98
CA SER A 14 -26.39 -33.27 -11.74
C SER A 14 -25.52 -32.33 -10.89
N LYS A 15 -24.41 -32.87 -10.38
CA LYS A 15 -23.32 -32.09 -9.78
C LYS A 15 -22.69 -31.26 -10.89
N ALA A 16 -23.06 -29.98 -10.98
CA ALA A 16 -22.22 -28.99 -11.63
C ALA A 16 -20.90 -28.89 -10.85
N LEU A 17 -19.84 -29.44 -11.43
CA LEU A 17 -18.48 -29.31 -10.91
C LEU A 17 -18.06 -27.85 -11.06
N PRO A 18 -17.62 -27.16 -9.98
CA PRO A 18 -17.10 -25.81 -10.12
C PRO A 18 -15.75 -25.88 -10.87
N ALA A 19 -15.66 -25.12 -11.96
CA ALA A 19 -14.43 -24.91 -12.71
C ALA A 19 -13.33 -24.43 -11.74
N LYS A 20 -12.29 -25.25 -11.60
CA LYS A 20 -11.06 -24.89 -10.87
C LYS A 20 -10.34 -23.85 -11.71
N VAL A 21 -10.51 -22.58 -11.36
CA VAL A 21 -9.71 -21.49 -11.94
C VAL A 21 -8.31 -21.62 -11.34
N GLU A 22 -7.40 -22.25 -12.07
CA GLU A 22 -5.97 -22.16 -11.80
C GLU A 22 -5.49 -20.78 -12.25
N GLU A 23 -5.51 -19.81 -11.31
CA GLU A 23 -4.87 -18.51 -11.49
C GLU A 23 -3.36 -18.64 -11.24
N THR A 24 -2.62 -19.06 -12.26
CA THR A 24 -1.21 -18.69 -12.37
C THR A 24 -1.16 -17.19 -12.69
N GLU A 25 -1.01 -16.34 -11.67
CA GLU A 25 -0.90 -14.89 -11.85
C GLU A 25 0.40 -14.53 -12.62
N ASP A 26 0.21 -13.88 -13.76
CA ASP A 26 1.21 -13.57 -14.77
C ASP A 26 2.19 -12.45 -14.29
N PRO A 27 3.51 -12.60 -14.48
CA PRO A 27 4.52 -11.52 -14.34
C PRO A 27 4.07 -10.14 -14.86
N SER A 28 3.19 -10.10 -15.86
CA SER A 28 2.58 -8.88 -16.40
C SER A 28 1.79 -8.06 -15.38
N THR A 29 1.15 -8.69 -14.37
CA THR A 29 0.35 -7.98 -13.35
C THR A 29 1.24 -7.30 -12.31
N ALA A 30 2.30 -7.98 -11.86
CA ALA A 30 3.30 -7.37 -10.97
C ALA A 30 4.00 -6.19 -11.65
N ALA A 31 4.29 -6.30 -12.95
CA ALA A 31 4.83 -5.21 -13.74
C ALA A 31 3.85 -4.02 -13.84
N LYS A 32 2.54 -4.25 -14.05
CA LYS A 32 1.52 -3.20 -14.07
C LYS A 32 1.41 -2.46 -12.73
N VAL A 33 1.36 -3.19 -11.62
CA VAL A 33 1.31 -2.59 -10.28
C VAL A 33 2.58 -1.79 -10.00
N LEU A 34 3.74 -2.32 -10.39
CA LEU A 34 5.00 -1.59 -10.27
C LEU A 34 5.00 -0.29 -11.08
N SER A 35 4.56 -0.34 -12.33
CA SER A 35 4.44 0.86 -13.18
C SER A 35 3.50 1.88 -12.55
N ALA A 36 2.38 1.45 -11.98
CA ALA A 36 1.46 2.34 -11.27
C ALA A 36 2.12 2.98 -10.03
N ILE A 37 2.89 2.22 -9.25
CA ILE A 37 3.65 2.77 -8.10
C ILE A 37 4.65 3.83 -8.58
N ILE A 38 5.41 3.54 -9.64
CA ILE A 38 6.39 4.47 -10.23
C ILE A 38 5.70 5.75 -10.67
N GLU A 39 4.62 5.62 -11.41
CA GLU A 39 3.87 6.76 -11.93
C GLU A 39 3.30 7.61 -10.78
N ARG A 40 2.61 7.00 -9.81
CA ARG A 40 1.94 7.73 -8.73
C ARG A 40 2.94 8.40 -7.79
N SER A 41 3.99 7.69 -7.37
CA SER A 41 5.05 8.29 -6.54
C SER A 41 5.77 9.45 -7.25
N SER A 42 5.87 9.40 -8.58
CA SER A 42 6.46 10.48 -9.36
C SER A 42 5.55 11.71 -9.50
N ARG A 43 4.24 11.48 -9.67
CA ARG A 43 3.21 12.52 -9.85
C ARG A 43 2.91 13.30 -8.57
N VAL A 44 3.06 12.68 -7.40
CA VAL A 44 2.92 13.40 -6.13
C VAL A 44 4.05 14.43 -6.02
N GLN A 45 3.68 15.71 -6.03
CA GLN A 45 4.64 16.81 -5.95
C GLN A 45 4.96 17.11 -4.48
N ALA A 46 6.26 17.23 -4.16
CA ALA A 46 6.70 17.57 -2.81
C ALA A 46 6.05 18.86 -2.25
N PRO A 47 5.90 19.95 -3.02
CA PRO A 47 5.19 21.15 -2.56
C PRO A 47 3.74 20.91 -2.15
N ALA A 48 3.01 20.04 -2.87
CA ALA A 48 1.62 19.74 -2.56
C ALA A 48 1.46 18.95 -1.26
N VAL A 49 2.35 17.98 -1.03
CA VAL A 49 2.39 17.22 0.24
C VAL A 49 2.76 18.13 1.40
N LYS A 50 3.76 18.99 1.21
CA LYS A 50 4.15 19.99 2.20
C LYS A 50 2.99 20.90 2.56
N ALA A 51 2.32 21.49 1.57
CA ALA A 51 1.15 22.35 1.78
C ALA A 51 0.00 21.60 2.50
N TYR A 52 -0.19 20.31 2.21
CA TYR A 52 -1.16 19.49 2.92
C TYR A 52 -0.82 19.31 4.41
N VAL A 53 0.44 19.01 4.73
CA VAL A 53 0.91 18.89 6.12
C VAL A 53 0.84 20.24 6.83
N ASP A 54 1.28 21.32 6.18
CA ASP A 54 1.25 22.68 6.73
C ASP A 54 -0.19 23.15 6.99
N ARG A 55 -1.14 22.82 6.11
CA ARG A 55 -2.56 23.08 6.36
C ARG A 55 -3.08 22.29 7.57
N LEU A 56 -2.67 21.04 7.73
CA LEU A 56 -3.08 20.23 8.87
C LEU A 56 -2.54 20.81 10.19
N ARG A 57 -1.33 21.38 10.15
CA ARG A 57 -0.70 22.11 11.25
C ARG A 57 -1.35 23.47 11.51
N SER A 58 -1.71 24.22 10.47
CA SER A 58 -2.34 25.54 10.66
C SER A 58 -3.70 25.42 11.35
N HIS A 59 -4.42 24.32 11.15
CA HIS A 59 -5.65 24.02 11.87
C HIS A 59 -5.41 23.62 13.33
N GLN A 60 -4.20 23.18 13.70
CA GLN A 60 -3.80 22.82 15.06
C GLN A 60 -2.35 23.22 15.35
N PRO A 61 -2.12 24.51 15.67
CA PRO A 61 -0.77 25.04 15.84
C PRO A 61 0.05 24.30 16.90
N ASP A 62 -0.61 23.82 17.95
CA ASP A 62 0.02 23.12 19.09
C ASP A 62 0.23 21.63 18.86
N ALA A 63 -0.22 21.08 17.71
CA ALA A 63 -0.10 19.66 17.44
C ALA A 63 1.37 19.24 17.28
N THR A 64 1.75 18.22 18.04
CA THR A 64 3.03 17.53 17.93
C THR A 64 3.15 16.76 16.59
N PRO A 65 4.36 16.48 16.10
CA PRO A 65 4.54 15.62 14.93
C PRO A 65 3.83 14.27 15.05
N ALA A 66 3.81 13.67 16.25
CA ALA A 66 3.13 12.40 16.51
C ALA A 66 1.60 12.49 16.33
N GLU A 67 0.98 13.58 16.75
CA GLU A 67 -0.45 13.82 16.56
C GLU A 67 -0.80 14.04 15.08
N ILE A 68 0.06 14.74 14.34
CA ILE A 68 -0.10 14.90 12.90
C ILE A 68 0.04 13.56 12.18
N VAL A 69 1.04 12.73 12.49
CA VAL A 69 1.15 11.36 11.93
C VAL A 69 -0.12 10.56 12.22
N THR A 70 -0.63 10.59 13.45
CA THR A 70 -1.86 9.88 13.83
C THR A 70 -3.07 10.35 13.01
N ARG A 71 -3.15 11.64 12.67
CA ARG A 71 -4.21 12.16 11.79
C ARG A 71 -4.05 11.71 10.35
N LEU A 72 -2.83 11.73 9.82
CA LEU A 72 -2.52 11.23 8.48
C LEU A 72 -2.92 9.75 8.36
N GLU A 73 -2.63 8.93 9.38
CA GLU A 73 -3.06 7.53 9.44
C GLU A 73 -4.58 7.40 9.41
N LYS A 74 -5.31 8.21 10.19
CA LYS A 74 -6.78 8.20 10.20
C LYS A 74 -7.37 8.58 8.84
N HIS A 75 -6.86 9.65 8.21
CA HIS A 75 -7.30 10.08 6.88
C HIS A 75 -7.02 9.02 5.81
N TYR A 76 -5.84 8.41 5.84
CA TYR A 76 -5.48 7.32 4.93
C TYR A 76 -6.42 6.12 5.07
N LEU A 77 -6.64 5.65 6.31
CA LEU A 77 -7.54 4.52 6.58
C LEU A 77 -8.99 4.83 6.17
N ALA A 78 -9.45 6.06 6.39
CA ALA A 78 -10.78 6.49 5.96
C ALA A 78 -10.90 6.52 4.44
N ALA A 79 -9.92 7.08 3.73
CA ALA A 79 -9.91 7.15 2.27
C ALA A 79 -9.90 5.75 1.62
N VAL A 80 -9.02 4.86 2.11
CA VAL A 80 -8.89 3.49 1.60
C VAL A 80 -10.14 2.66 1.91
N MET A 81 -10.72 2.79 3.12
CA MET A 81 -11.99 2.17 3.45
C MET A 81 -13.13 2.67 2.54
N ALA A 82 -13.25 3.99 2.37
CA ALA A 82 -14.28 4.59 1.54
C ALA A 82 -14.19 4.11 0.08
N SER A 83 -12.97 4.04 -0.47
CA SER A 83 -12.76 3.51 -1.82
C SER A 83 -13.19 2.05 -1.96
N GLY A 84 -12.87 1.19 -0.98
CA GLY A 84 -13.28 -0.22 -0.99
C GLY A 84 -14.77 -0.41 -0.80
N ALA A 85 -15.41 0.43 0.01
CA ALA A 85 -16.86 0.42 0.19
C ALA A 85 -17.59 0.84 -1.11
N ALA A 86 -17.08 1.87 -1.81
CA ALA A 86 -17.65 2.33 -3.07
C ALA A 86 -17.58 1.25 -4.17
N VAL A 87 -16.42 0.63 -4.37
CA VAL A 87 -16.26 -0.46 -5.35
C VAL A 87 -17.06 -1.70 -4.96
N GLY A 88 -17.05 -2.07 -3.68
CA GLY A 88 -17.85 -3.18 -3.16
C GLY A 88 -19.36 -2.98 -3.31
N SER A 89 -19.82 -1.72 -3.37
CA SER A 89 -21.22 -1.37 -3.65
C SER A 89 -21.55 -1.51 -5.13
N ALA A 90 -20.64 -1.16 -6.03
CA ALA A 90 -20.84 -1.26 -7.48
C ALA A 90 -20.98 -2.70 -7.97
N ALA A 91 -20.35 -3.66 -7.29
CA ALA A 91 -20.46 -5.10 -7.61
C ALA A 91 -21.82 -5.73 -7.27
N ALA A 92 -22.74 -5.00 -6.62
CA ALA A 92 -24.03 -5.53 -6.17
C ALA A 92 -25.11 -5.61 -7.27
N PHE A 93 -24.86 -5.07 -8.47
CA PHE A 93 -25.83 -5.01 -9.58
C PHE A 93 -25.56 -6.07 -10.67
N PRO A 94 -26.44 -7.07 -10.86
CA PRO A 94 -26.31 -8.07 -11.92
C PRO A 94 -26.46 -7.46 -13.33
N GLY A 95 -25.75 -7.99 -14.34
CA GLY A 95 -25.92 -7.62 -15.75
C GLY A 95 -25.11 -6.41 -16.25
N ILE A 96 -24.95 -5.37 -15.43
CA ILE A 96 -24.03 -4.23 -15.68
C ILE A 96 -22.68 -4.46 -14.97
N GLY A 97 -22.68 -5.31 -13.94
CA GLY A 97 -21.61 -5.45 -12.96
C GLY A 97 -20.31 -6.07 -13.46
N THR A 98 -20.26 -6.91 -14.50
CA THR A 98 -18.99 -7.64 -14.79
C THR A 98 -17.91 -6.76 -15.42
N LEU A 99 -18.25 -5.96 -16.43
CA LEU A 99 -17.29 -5.00 -17.03
C LEU A 99 -17.03 -3.82 -16.10
N ALA A 100 -18.07 -3.35 -15.40
CA ALA A 100 -17.94 -2.30 -14.39
C ALA A 100 -17.13 -2.76 -13.16
N ALA A 101 -17.25 -4.02 -12.74
CA ALA A 101 -16.46 -4.56 -11.62
C ALA A 101 -15.00 -4.77 -12.01
N LEU A 102 -14.71 -5.25 -13.23
CA LEU A 102 -13.32 -5.38 -13.69
C LEU A 102 -12.64 -4.01 -13.81
N SER A 103 -13.34 -2.99 -14.33
CA SER A 103 -12.80 -1.62 -14.38
C SER A 103 -12.71 -0.98 -12.99
N ALA A 104 -13.67 -1.25 -12.10
CA ALA A 104 -13.65 -0.76 -10.72
C ALA A 104 -12.50 -1.38 -9.91
N VAL A 105 -12.18 -2.66 -10.06
CA VAL A 105 -11.03 -3.31 -9.39
C VAL A 105 -9.70 -2.73 -9.86
N ALA A 106 -9.55 -2.47 -11.16
CA ALA A 106 -8.37 -1.80 -11.70
C ALA A 106 -8.26 -0.36 -11.18
N GLY A 107 -9.37 0.38 -11.16
CA GLY A 107 -9.44 1.75 -10.61
C GLY A 107 -9.15 1.81 -9.11
N GLU A 108 -9.65 0.86 -8.34
CA GLU A 108 -9.43 0.74 -6.90
C GLU A 108 -7.95 0.61 -6.57
N THR A 109 -7.23 -0.23 -7.32
CA THR A 109 -5.78 -0.41 -7.14
C THR A 109 -5.04 0.91 -7.35
N VAL A 110 -5.43 1.68 -8.37
CA VAL A 110 -4.82 2.99 -8.65
C VAL A 110 -5.08 3.97 -7.51
N VAL A 111 -6.34 4.07 -7.05
CA VAL A 111 -6.72 4.96 -5.94
C VAL A 111 -6.01 4.57 -4.64
N PHE A 112 -5.91 3.27 -4.35
CA PHE A 112 -5.19 2.76 -3.18
C PHE A 112 -3.70 3.13 -3.22
N LEU A 113 -3.04 2.95 -4.38
CA LEU A 113 -1.63 3.30 -4.55
C LEU A 113 -1.40 4.81 -4.46
N GLU A 114 -2.33 5.61 -4.98
CA GLU A 114 -2.28 7.06 -4.90
C GLU A 114 -2.41 7.54 -3.45
N ALA A 115 -3.44 7.07 -2.73
CA ALA A 115 -3.64 7.36 -1.31
C ALA A 115 -2.44 6.92 -0.46
N THR A 116 -1.88 5.74 -0.76
CA THR A 116 -0.68 5.23 -0.08
C THR A 116 0.54 6.09 -0.37
N SER A 117 0.72 6.55 -1.60
CA SER A 117 1.84 7.42 -1.97
C SER A 117 1.76 8.76 -1.24
N VAL A 118 0.58 9.39 -1.21
CA VAL A 118 0.36 10.65 -0.48
C VAL A 118 0.58 10.45 1.01
N PHE A 119 0.06 9.39 1.61
CA PHE A 119 0.25 9.06 3.02
C PHE A 119 1.74 8.91 3.38
N VAL A 120 2.48 8.09 2.63
CA VAL A 120 3.90 7.83 2.90
C VAL A 120 4.74 9.10 2.77
N LEU A 121 4.48 9.91 1.75
CA LEU A 121 5.22 11.16 1.53
C LEU A 121 4.85 12.22 2.57
N ALA A 122 3.60 12.27 3.04
CA ALA A 122 3.21 13.16 4.14
C ALA A 122 3.88 12.75 5.46
N VAL A 123 3.98 11.45 5.75
CA VAL A 123 4.73 10.96 6.91
C VAL A 123 6.21 11.31 6.79
N ALA A 124 6.81 11.16 5.60
CA ALA A 124 8.19 11.56 5.34
C ALA A 124 8.42 13.07 5.59
N GLU A 125 7.51 13.93 5.13
CA GLU A 125 7.56 15.38 5.39
C GLU A 125 7.52 15.69 6.90
N VAL A 126 6.68 15.01 7.67
CA VAL A 126 6.63 15.18 9.15
C VAL A 126 7.94 14.76 9.82
N HIS A 127 8.63 13.76 9.27
CA HIS A 127 9.96 13.33 9.74
C HIS A 127 11.11 14.21 9.17
N GLY A 128 10.81 15.18 8.31
CA GLY A 128 11.82 16.02 7.67
C GLY A 128 12.68 15.27 6.63
N ILE A 129 12.18 14.15 6.10
CA ILE A 129 12.90 13.34 5.12
C ILE A 129 12.66 13.93 3.72
N PRO A 130 13.71 14.37 3.01
CA PRO A 130 13.55 15.05 1.73
C PRO A 130 12.99 14.12 0.64
N ALA A 131 11.92 14.60 0.00
CA ALA A 131 11.16 13.89 -1.03
C ALA A 131 11.17 14.61 -2.39
N ASP A 132 12.12 15.52 -2.62
CA ASP A 132 12.16 16.38 -3.81
C ASP A 132 12.45 15.59 -5.09
N HIS A 133 13.30 14.58 -4.95
CA HIS A 133 13.71 13.71 -6.05
C HIS A 133 12.72 12.56 -6.24
N ARG A 134 12.34 12.30 -7.51
CA ARG A 134 11.43 11.20 -7.88
C ARG A 134 11.91 9.84 -7.35
N GLU A 135 13.22 9.59 -7.39
CA GLU A 135 13.82 8.34 -6.91
C GLU A 135 13.67 8.14 -5.40
N ARG A 136 13.80 9.23 -4.62
CA ARG A 136 13.57 9.20 -3.16
C ARG A 136 12.10 8.93 -2.87
N ARG A 137 11.17 9.60 -3.55
CA ARG A 137 9.73 9.33 -3.40
C ARG A 137 9.38 7.88 -3.68
N ARG A 138 9.89 7.36 -4.80
CA ARG A 138 9.70 5.97 -5.19
C ARG A 138 10.25 5.00 -4.14
N ALA A 139 11.45 5.26 -3.64
CA ALA A 139 12.07 4.42 -2.61
C ALA A 139 11.26 4.41 -1.32
N LEU A 140 10.80 5.58 -0.87
CA LEU A 140 9.93 5.71 0.31
C LEU A 140 8.65 4.90 0.15
N VAL A 141 7.92 5.09 -0.95
CA VAL A 141 6.66 4.38 -1.21
C VAL A 141 6.87 2.87 -1.33
N LEU A 142 7.86 2.43 -2.11
CA LEU A 142 8.16 1.01 -2.28
C LEU A 142 8.61 0.36 -0.96
N SER A 143 9.39 1.06 -0.14
CA SER A 143 9.86 0.52 1.13
C SER A 143 8.70 0.20 2.09
N VAL A 144 7.72 1.10 2.19
CA VAL A 144 6.51 0.90 2.98
C VAL A 144 5.60 -0.19 2.39
N LEU A 145 5.44 -0.23 1.06
CA LEU A 145 4.65 -1.28 0.39
C LEU A 145 5.25 -2.67 0.58
N VAL A 146 6.59 -2.77 0.51
CA VAL A 146 7.33 -4.03 0.71
C VAL A 146 7.34 -4.43 2.20
N GLY A 147 7.39 -3.46 3.13
CA GLY A 147 7.39 -3.71 4.57
C GLY A 147 8.69 -4.37 5.04
N GLU A 148 8.63 -5.36 5.92
CA GLU A 148 9.81 -6.04 6.50
C GLU A 148 10.85 -6.55 5.48
N ASP A 149 10.43 -6.94 4.26
CA ASP A 149 11.38 -7.38 3.23
C ASP A 149 12.26 -6.22 2.71
N SER A 150 11.85 -4.96 2.93
CA SER A 150 12.65 -3.77 2.62
C SER A 150 13.90 -3.68 3.49
N LYS A 151 13.82 -4.16 4.74
CA LYS A 151 14.98 -4.25 5.64
C LYS A 151 16.02 -5.23 5.11
N ARG A 152 15.59 -6.34 4.51
CA ARG A 152 16.51 -7.30 3.85
C ARG A 152 17.14 -6.68 2.61
N ALA A 153 16.35 -6.00 1.79
CA ALA A 153 16.87 -5.27 0.63
C ALA A 153 17.95 -4.25 1.03
N MET A 154 17.79 -3.58 2.18
CA MET A 154 18.79 -2.68 2.74
C MET A 154 19.97 -3.39 3.40
N ALA A 155 19.74 -4.46 4.15
CA ALA A 155 20.81 -5.27 4.75
C ALA A 155 21.78 -5.77 3.68
N ASP A 156 21.25 -6.23 2.56
CA ASP A 156 22.06 -6.69 1.44
C ASP A 156 22.86 -5.55 0.77
N LEU A 157 22.43 -4.28 0.92
CA LEU A 157 23.05 -3.10 0.29
C LEU A 157 24.08 -2.41 1.19
N LEU A 158 23.75 -2.25 2.47
CA LEU A 158 24.48 -1.41 3.42
C LEU A 158 25.02 -2.19 4.63
N GLY A 159 24.80 -3.51 4.70
CA GLY A 159 25.12 -4.34 5.84
C GLY A 159 24.04 -4.31 6.94
N THR A 160 24.03 -5.33 7.80
CA THR A 160 23.00 -5.54 8.84
C THR A 160 22.95 -4.45 9.91
N GLY A 161 24.06 -3.74 10.14
CA GLY A 161 24.21 -2.76 11.22
C GLY A 161 23.38 -1.47 11.11
N ARG A 162 22.78 -1.17 9.96
CA ARG A 162 21.91 0.04 9.75
C ARG A 162 20.43 -0.29 9.51
N THR A 163 19.99 -1.47 9.92
CA THR A 163 18.62 -1.98 9.63
C THR A 163 17.70 -2.11 10.84
N SER A 164 18.15 -1.68 12.03
CA SER A 164 17.25 -1.53 13.19
C SER A 164 16.23 -0.41 12.95
N GLY A 165 15.04 -0.54 13.56
CA GLY A 165 13.86 0.28 13.24
C GLY A 165 14.14 1.79 13.15
N ALA A 166 13.38 2.49 12.29
CA ALA A 166 13.60 3.88 11.87
C ALA A 166 14.68 4.10 10.77
N TRP A 167 15.05 3.06 10.03
CA TRP A 167 16.09 3.16 9.00
C TRP A 167 15.84 4.22 7.90
N LEU A 168 14.57 4.56 7.61
CA LEU A 168 14.27 5.64 6.66
C LEU A 168 14.60 7.02 7.24
N SER A 169 14.29 7.27 8.51
CA SER A 169 14.63 8.56 9.15
C SER A 169 16.12 8.71 9.36
N ASP A 170 16.83 7.62 9.69
CA ASP A 170 18.25 7.66 10.00
C ASP A 170 19.16 7.66 8.75
N GLY A 171 18.69 7.05 7.65
CA GLY A 171 19.49 6.85 6.43
C GLY A 171 19.03 7.65 5.22
N ALA A 172 17.74 7.88 5.00
CA ALA A 172 17.26 8.36 3.70
C ALA A 172 17.66 9.80 3.37
N ALA A 173 17.90 10.64 4.37
CA ALA A 173 18.36 12.01 4.15
C ALA A 173 19.81 12.07 3.63
N THR A 174 20.67 11.17 4.10
CA THR A 174 22.13 11.20 3.86
C THR A 174 22.59 10.30 2.71
N LEU A 175 21.72 9.47 2.16
CA LEU A 175 22.08 8.57 1.06
C LEU A 175 22.32 9.32 -0.27
N PRO A 176 23.42 9.03 -0.98
CA PRO A 176 23.67 9.57 -2.31
C PRO A 176 22.66 8.97 -3.31
N LEU A 177 22.27 9.73 -4.34
CA LEU A 177 21.24 9.31 -5.32
C LEU A 177 21.49 7.93 -5.96
N PRO A 178 22.73 7.54 -6.32
CA PRO A 178 23.00 6.20 -6.83
C PRO A 178 22.62 5.07 -5.86
N ALA A 179 22.80 5.27 -4.56
CA ALA A 179 22.42 4.29 -3.55
C ALA A 179 20.89 4.16 -3.43
N VAL A 180 20.17 5.27 -3.57
CA VAL A 180 18.69 5.29 -3.62
C VAL A 180 18.18 4.53 -4.85
N SER A 181 18.84 4.70 -6.00
CA SER A 181 18.51 3.98 -7.23
C SER A 181 18.75 2.46 -7.11
N GLN A 182 19.85 2.05 -6.47
CA GLN A 182 20.11 0.63 -6.19
C GLN A 182 19.10 0.04 -5.21
N LEU A 183 18.73 0.78 -4.16
CA LEU A 183 17.65 0.38 -3.25
C LEU A 183 16.34 0.17 -4.00
N ASN A 184 15.97 1.10 -4.89
CA ASN A 184 14.78 0.97 -5.72
C ASN A 184 14.79 -0.35 -6.51
N SER A 185 15.90 -0.67 -7.19
CA SER A 185 16.03 -1.91 -7.96
C SER A 185 15.85 -3.17 -7.09
N ARG A 186 16.36 -3.17 -5.86
CA ARG A 186 16.17 -4.30 -4.94
C ARG A 186 14.76 -4.38 -4.38
N LEU A 187 14.18 -3.26 -3.96
CA LEU A 187 12.78 -3.20 -3.51
C LEU A 187 11.82 -3.68 -4.59
N VAL A 188 12.07 -3.32 -5.85
CA VAL A 188 11.33 -3.83 -7.01
C VAL A 188 11.43 -5.35 -7.10
N LYS A 189 12.64 -5.91 -7.02
CA LYS A 189 12.87 -7.36 -7.10
C LYS A 189 12.13 -8.10 -5.96
N TYR A 190 12.18 -7.57 -4.74
CA TYR A 190 11.44 -8.13 -3.60
C TYR A 190 9.93 -7.98 -3.75
N PHE A 191 9.46 -6.82 -4.24
CA PHE A 191 8.05 -6.59 -4.52
C PHE A 191 7.53 -7.63 -5.50
N VAL A 192 8.19 -7.78 -6.65
CA VAL A 192 7.83 -8.78 -7.66
C VAL A 192 7.84 -10.17 -7.04
N LYS A 193 8.94 -10.59 -6.41
CA LYS A 193 9.04 -11.92 -5.76
C LYS A 193 7.92 -12.16 -4.75
N ARG A 194 7.59 -11.19 -3.90
CA ARG A 194 6.52 -11.32 -2.89
C ARG A 194 5.14 -11.35 -3.51
N TYR A 195 4.90 -10.51 -4.53
CA TYR A 195 3.61 -10.41 -5.19
C TYR A 195 3.30 -11.69 -5.97
N THR A 196 4.32 -12.32 -6.58
CA THR A 196 4.17 -13.62 -7.26
C THR A 196 4.05 -14.80 -6.28
N LEU A 197 4.63 -14.72 -5.07
CA LEU A 197 4.65 -15.85 -4.10
C LEU A 197 3.47 -15.88 -3.11
N LYS A 198 2.77 -14.77 -2.83
CA LYS A 198 1.82 -14.69 -1.69
C LYS A 198 0.33 -14.90 -2.00
N ARG A 199 -0.05 -15.33 -3.19
CA ARG A 199 -1.49 -15.46 -3.55
C ARG A 199 -2.07 -16.87 -3.57
N GLY A 200 -1.47 -17.83 -2.84
CA GLY A 200 -2.18 -19.07 -2.48
C GLY A 200 -3.30 -18.88 -1.43
N ALA A 201 -3.39 -17.74 -0.74
CA ALA A 201 -4.22 -17.59 0.47
C ALA A 201 -5.23 -16.42 0.46
N MET A 202 -5.40 -15.67 -0.63
CA MET A 202 -6.35 -14.53 -0.67
C MET A 202 -7.23 -14.49 -1.92
N ALA A 203 -7.85 -15.63 -2.25
CA ALA A 203 -9.01 -15.66 -3.14
C ALA A 203 -10.29 -15.71 -2.28
N PHE A 204 -10.70 -14.57 -1.71
CA PHE A 204 -11.95 -14.45 -0.92
C PHE A 204 -12.96 -13.55 -1.67
N GLY A 205 -13.41 -14.01 -2.84
CA GLY A 205 -14.19 -13.13 -3.72
C GLY A 205 -15.15 -13.81 -4.69
N LYS A 206 -15.66 -15.02 -4.43
CA LYS A 206 -16.68 -15.62 -5.28
C LYS A 206 -17.88 -16.10 -4.47
N MET A 207 -19.02 -15.43 -4.72
CA MET A 207 -20.42 -15.74 -4.37
C MET A 207 -20.90 -15.47 -2.95
N LEU A 208 -21.47 -14.27 -2.68
CA LEU A 208 -22.53 -14.08 -1.68
C LEU A 208 -23.46 -12.88 -2.04
N PRO A 209 -24.70 -12.83 -1.50
CA PRO A 209 -25.80 -11.98 -1.97
C PRO A 209 -25.59 -10.45 -1.83
N VAL A 210 -26.44 -9.70 -2.54
CA VAL A 210 -26.48 -8.23 -2.70
C VAL A 210 -26.23 -7.47 -1.37
N GLY A 211 -25.28 -6.53 -1.37
CA GLY A 211 -25.05 -5.57 -0.27
C GLY A 211 -23.88 -5.87 0.69
N ILE A 212 -23.35 -7.10 0.74
CA ILE A 212 -22.21 -7.45 1.59
C ILE A 212 -20.85 -7.03 0.98
N GLY A 213 -20.79 -6.83 -0.34
CA GLY A 213 -19.57 -6.42 -1.06
C GLY A 213 -18.96 -5.12 -0.55
N ALA A 214 -19.77 -4.14 -0.14
CA ALA A 214 -19.31 -2.88 0.44
C ALA A 214 -18.65 -3.07 1.81
N VAL A 215 -19.22 -3.95 2.64
CA VAL A 215 -18.69 -4.29 3.97
C VAL A 215 -17.37 -5.05 3.82
N ILE A 216 -17.32 -6.05 2.94
CA ILE A 216 -16.10 -6.83 2.69
C ILE A 216 -15.02 -5.96 2.05
N GLY A 217 -15.35 -5.13 1.04
CA GLY A 217 -14.42 -4.21 0.39
C GLY A 217 -13.89 -3.16 1.37
N GLY A 218 -14.75 -2.54 2.16
CA GLY A 218 -14.36 -1.55 3.18
C GLY A 218 -13.51 -2.15 4.32
N VAL A 219 -13.90 -3.31 4.85
CA VAL A 219 -13.15 -4.00 5.93
C VAL A 219 -11.83 -4.55 5.41
N GLY A 220 -11.82 -5.21 4.26
CA GLY A 220 -10.61 -5.73 3.62
C GLY A 220 -9.59 -4.62 3.37
N ASN A 221 -10.04 -3.49 2.81
CA ASN A 221 -9.20 -2.34 2.57
C ASN A 221 -8.73 -1.68 3.87
N ARG A 222 -9.57 -1.61 4.91
CA ARG A 222 -9.13 -1.12 6.23
C ARG A 222 -8.02 -2.01 6.81
N LEU A 223 -8.13 -3.34 6.69
CA LEU A 223 -7.11 -4.28 7.17
C LEU A 223 -5.80 -4.14 6.39
N MET A 224 -5.87 -4.00 5.06
CA MET A 224 -4.70 -3.76 4.22
C MET A 224 -4.05 -2.41 4.54
N GLY A 225 -4.86 -1.35 4.69
CA GLY A 225 -4.40 -0.03 5.12
C GLY A 225 -3.73 -0.06 6.49
N LYS A 226 -4.25 -0.82 7.47
CA LYS A 226 -3.58 -1.01 8.76
C LYS A 226 -2.20 -1.65 8.64
N LYS A 227 -2.00 -2.58 7.71
CA LYS A 227 -0.67 -3.14 7.42
C LYS A 227 0.28 -2.10 6.83
N ILE A 228 -0.21 -1.24 5.94
CA ILE A 228 0.60 -0.12 5.40
C ILE A 228 0.99 0.85 6.50
N VAL A 229 0.06 1.21 7.40
CA VAL A 229 0.36 2.05 8.57
C VAL A 229 1.42 1.40 9.47
N ALA A 230 1.29 0.09 9.75
CA ALA A 230 2.29 -0.63 10.53
C ALA A 230 3.67 -0.64 9.86
N ASN A 231 3.73 -0.92 8.55
CA ASN A 231 4.97 -0.87 7.78
C ASN A 231 5.59 0.54 7.80
N ALA A 232 4.78 1.60 7.68
CA ALA A 232 5.24 2.98 7.74
C ALA A 232 5.86 3.29 9.12
N ARG A 233 5.17 2.93 10.22
CA ARG A 233 5.71 3.10 11.57
C ARG A 233 7.03 2.35 11.78
N GLN A 234 7.17 1.14 11.22
CA GLN A 234 8.41 0.38 11.30
C GLN A 234 9.54 1.00 10.47
N ALA A 235 9.21 1.52 9.29
CA ALA A 235 10.19 2.06 8.35
C ALA A 235 10.69 3.46 8.79
N PHE A 236 9.77 4.34 9.19
CA PHE A 236 10.07 5.70 9.66
C PHE A 236 10.42 5.79 11.13
N GLY A 237 9.98 4.84 11.97
CA GLY A 237 10.24 4.86 13.40
C GLY A 237 9.32 5.78 14.18
N ALA A 238 9.82 6.22 15.35
CA ALA A 238 9.10 7.17 16.19
C ALA A 238 9.11 8.57 15.55
N PRO A 239 7.95 9.26 15.48
CA PRO A 239 7.90 10.64 15.02
C PRO A 239 8.84 11.54 15.84
N PRO A 240 9.43 12.59 15.23
CA PRO A 240 10.34 13.46 15.94
C PRO A 240 9.63 14.17 17.11
N PRO A 241 10.32 14.41 18.24
CA PRO A 241 9.70 15.00 19.43
C PRO A 241 9.28 16.47 19.22
N ARG A 242 9.85 17.13 18.21
CA ARG A 242 9.55 18.51 17.81
C ARG A 242 9.59 18.61 16.29
N TRP A 243 8.91 19.61 15.74
CA TRP A 243 8.95 19.88 14.31
C TRP A 243 10.39 20.09 13.82
N PRO A 244 10.80 19.44 12.71
CA PRO A 244 12.09 19.69 12.10
C PRO A 244 12.20 21.17 11.74
N ALA A 245 13.21 21.86 12.28
CA ALA A 245 13.50 23.23 11.92
C ALA A 245 14.51 23.23 10.77
N THR A 246 14.24 23.98 9.70
CA THR A 246 15.24 24.25 8.67
C THR A 246 16.32 25.14 9.27
N LEU A 247 17.48 24.57 9.58
CA LEU A 247 18.63 25.35 10.04
C LEU A 247 19.20 26.14 8.85
N HIS A 248 19.06 27.46 8.89
CA HIS A 248 19.74 28.36 7.96
C HIS A 248 21.13 28.66 8.51
N VAL A 249 22.18 28.19 7.83
CA VAL A 249 23.57 28.47 8.21
C VAL A 249 23.87 29.91 7.83
N LEU A 250 24.04 30.79 8.82
CA LEU A 250 24.51 32.15 8.59
C LEU A 250 25.98 32.12 8.16
N PRO A 251 26.42 33.03 7.27
CA PRO A 251 27.83 33.18 6.95
C PRO A 251 28.65 33.36 8.23
N SER A 252 29.81 32.70 8.32
CA SER A 252 30.75 32.90 9.42
C SER A 252 31.07 34.39 9.51
N ALA A 253 30.89 35.00 10.69
CA ALA A 253 31.33 36.36 10.92
C ALA A 253 32.83 36.42 10.63
N ASN A 254 33.21 37.13 9.56
CA ASN A 254 34.61 37.38 9.26
C ASN A 254 35.20 38.21 10.41
N PRO A 255 36.36 37.80 10.98
CA PRO A 255 37.04 38.54 12.04
C PRO A 255 37.54 39.90 11.55
#